data_AF-U9VUU6-F1
#
_entry.id   AF-U9VUU6-F1
#
_cell.length_a   1.000
_cell.length_b   1.000
_cell.length_c   1.000
_cell.angle_alpha   90.00
_cell.angle_beta   90.00
_cell.angle_gamma   90.00
#
_symmetry.space_group_name_H-M   'P 1'
#
loop_
_entity.id
_entity.type
_entity.pdbx_description
1 polymer ?
#
loop_
_entity_poly.entity_id
_entity_poly.type
_entity_poly.pdbx_seq_one_letter_code
_entity_poly.pdbx_strand_id
1 'polypeptide(L)'
;MFALNLDCSSAADQLEADVLNITNVPTGFDFQVLTPLEMVTNQFSGVSFACAIALIPSNPRFVAKPGQRVIMPTGNDNRLSIALDETVYSFCLWGRCTQPMVLKVLERSGKVLQIHSDRTFRWSDSSKTALLPLQILKLENMSNIAMVELSADAPFTVEGLSV
;
A
#
# COMPACT_ATOMS: atom_id res chain seq x y z
N MET A 1 -4.55 10.27 24.79
CA MET A 1 -3.13 9.98 24.53
C MET A 1 -2.98 8.46 24.60
N PHE A 2 -3.11 7.78 23.46
CA PHE A 2 -2.89 6.33 23.38
C PHE A 2 -1.78 6.12 22.35
N ALA A 3 -0.58 5.84 22.84
CA ALA A 3 0.53 5.39 22.02
C ALA A 3 0.38 3.88 21.86
N LEU A 4 0.09 3.42 20.65
CA LEU A 4 0.25 2.02 20.28
C LEU A 4 1.71 1.81 19.86
N ASN A 5 2.52 1.37 20.82
CA ASN A 5 3.81 0.73 20.54
C ASN A 5 3.51 -0.62 19.89
N LEU A 6 3.64 -0.71 18.58
CA LEU A 6 3.71 -1.97 17.86
C LEU A 6 5.17 -2.19 17.51
N ASP A 7 5.83 -3.00 18.33
CA ASP A 7 7.20 -3.47 18.08
C ASP A 7 7.27 -4.17 16.72
N CYS A 8 8.05 -3.60 15.81
CA CYS A 8 8.31 -4.15 14.49
C CYS A 8 9.39 -5.26 14.50
N SER A 9 9.41 -6.16 15.50
CA SER A 9 10.39 -7.27 15.47
C SER A 9 9.81 -8.64 15.84
N SER A 10 10.24 -9.64 15.08
CA SER A 10 9.96 -11.09 15.16
C SER A 10 8.57 -11.61 14.76
N ALA A 11 7.52 -10.80 14.76
CA ALA A 11 6.19 -11.24 14.28
C ALA A 11 6.09 -11.34 12.74
N ALA A 12 7.03 -10.74 11.99
CA ALA A 12 7.03 -10.77 10.53
C ALA A 12 7.41 -12.15 9.95
N ASP A 13 8.19 -12.95 10.68
CA ASP A 13 8.67 -14.25 10.18
C ASP A 13 7.71 -15.41 10.45
N GLN A 14 6.71 -15.20 11.32
CA GLN A 14 5.57 -16.14 11.48
C GLN A 14 4.40 -15.81 10.54
N LEU A 15 4.52 -14.76 9.73
CA LEU A 15 3.42 -14.22 8.93
C LEU A 15 3.27 -14.88 7.55
N GLU A 16 4.03 -15.91 7.19
CA GLU A 16 3.88 -16.58 5.88
C GLU A 16 2.62 -17.46 5.78
N ALA A 17 2.03 -17.90 6.89
CA ALA A 17 0.83 -18.75 6.89
C ALA A 17 -0.50 -17.97 6.91
N ASP A 18 -0.49 -16.68 7.30
CA ASP A 18 -1.71 -15.87 7.51
C ASP A 18 -1.93 -14.76 6.46
N VAL A 19 -1.04 -14.60 5.46
CA VAL A 19 -1.15 -13.57 4.40
C VAL A 19 -2.45 -13.66 3.59
N LEU A 20 -3.10 -14.83 3.57
CA LEU A 20 -4.37 -15.04 2.88
C LEU A 20 -5.58 -14.38 3.57
N ASN A 21 -5.48 -13.99 4.85
CA ASN A 21 -6.64 -13.62 5.66
C ASN A 21 -6.44 -12.45 6.63
N ILE A 22 -5.39 -11.63 6.46
CA ILE A 22 -5.19 -10.43 7.29
C ILE A 22 -6.32 -9.44 7.01
N THR A 23 -7.37 -9.55 7.82
CA THR A 23 -8.52 -8.63 7.86
C THR A 23 -8.25 -7.42 8.75
N ASN A 24 -7.16 -7.46 9.53
CA ASN A 24 -6.69 -6.43 10.43
C ASN A 24 -5.33 -5.91 9.95
N VAL A 25 -5.31 -5.29 8.77
CA VAL A 25 -4.17 -4.45 8.38
C VAL A 25 -4.14 -3.27 9.36
N PRO A 26 -3.02 -2.94 10.01
CA PRO A 26 -2.89 -1.68 10.74
C PRO A 26 -2.98 -0.56 9.72
N THR A 27 -4.20 -0.08 9.50
CA THR A 27 -4.45 0.96 8.51
C THR A 27 -4.26 2.28 9.21
N GLY A 28 -3.19 2.99 8.85
CA GLY A 28 -3.12 4.42 9.10
C GLY A 28 -4.25 5.19 8.39
N PHE A 29 -4.93 4.56 7.44
CA PHE A 29 -6.06 5.12 6.70
C PHE A 29 -7.38 4.98 7.44
N ASP A 30 -8.13 6.07 7.50
CA ASP A 30 -9.55 6.02 7.79
C ASP A 30 -10.37 5.96 6.50
N PHE A 31 -10.58 4.76 5.97
CA PHE A 31 -11.40 4.57 4.77
C PHE A 31 -12.89 4.92 4.97
N GLN A 32 -13.36 5.12 6.20
CA GLN A 32 -14.76 5.45 6.46
C GLN A 32 -15.07 6.91 6.13
N VAL A 33 -14.10 7.82 6.34
CA VAL A 33 -14.27 9.26 6.06
C VAL A 33 -14.19 9.61 4.58
N LEU A 34 -13.61 8.72 3.76
CA LEU A 34 -13.49 8.92 2.32
C LEU A 34 -14.84 8.74 1.60
N THR A 35 -15.16 9.65 0.70
CA THR A 35 -16.30 9.54 -0.21
C THR A 35 -15.90 8.74 -1.46
N PRO A 36 -16.76 7.88 -2.04
CA PRO A 36 -16.46 7.26 -3.31
C PRO A 36 -16.19 8.30 -4.40
N LEU A 37 -15.16 8.06 -5.22
CA LEU A 37 -14.66 8.96 -6.27
C LEU A 37 -13.99 10.24 -5.75
N GLU A 38 -13.72 10.34 -4.45
CA GLU A 38 -12.96 11.45 -3.87
C GLU A 38 -11.47 11.33 -4.19
N MET A 39 -10.86 12.43 -4.65
CA MET A 39 -9.42 12.52 -4.79
C MET A 39 -8.78 12.51 -3.40
N VAL A 40 -7.91 11.53 -3.16
CA VAL A 40 -7.22 11.40 -1.89
C VAL A 40 -5.94 12.20 -1.95
N THR A 41 -5.83 13.22 -1.11
CA THR A 41 -4.60 14.02 -0.97
C THR A 41 -4.00 13.81 0.41
N ASN A 42 -4.78 14.03 1.48
CA ASN A 42 -4.30 13.96 2.86
C ASN A 42 -5.23 13.07 3.68
N GLN A 43 -4.83 11.83 3.93
CA GLN A 43 -5.59 10.85 4.73
C GLN A 43 -4.78 10.27 5.90
N PHE A 44 -3.47 10.46 5.87
CA PHE A 44 -2.57 10.02 6.92
C PHE A 44 -1.68 11.19 7.30
N SER A 45 -1.58 11.49 8.60
CA SER A 45 -0.76 12.61 9.08
C SER A 45 0.68 12.42 8.66
N GLY A 46 1.29 13.44 8.05
CA GLY A 46 2.66 13.33 7.55
C GLY A 46 2.79 12.72 6.15
N VAL A 47 1.68 12.37 5.49
CA VAL A 47 1.66 11.76 4.16
C VAL A 47 0.69 12.47 3.23
N SER A 48 1.19 12.84 2.05
CA SER A 48 0.41 13.41 0.96
C SER A 48 0.43 12.48 -0.26
N PHE A 49 -0.74 12.24 -0.86
CA PHE A 49 -0.89 11.45 -2.07
C PHE A 49 -1.01 12.36 -3.29
N ALA A 50 -0.35 11.95 -4.38
CA ALA A 50 -0.59 12.46 -5.71
C ALA A 50 -1.11 11.34 -6.62
N CYS A 51 -2.10 11.70 -7.43
CA CYS A 51 -2.81 10.79 -8.34
C CYS A 51 -3.52 9.64 -7.62
N ALA A 52 -4.25 9.93 -6.54
CA ALA A 52 -4.95 8.92 -5.76
C ALA A 52 -6.46 9.20 -5.70
N ILE A 53 -7.27 8.15 -5.81
CA ILE A 53 -8.73 8.22 -5.70
C ILE A 53 -9.25 7.14 -4.77
N ALA A 54 -10.24 7.50 -3.96
CA ALA A 54 -11.00 6.56 -3.13
C ALA A 54 -12.08 5.90 -3.99
N LEU A 55 -12.11 4.58 -4.04
CA LEU A 55 -13.11 3.84 -4.81
C LEU A 55 -13.68 2.67 -4.02
N ILE A 56 -14.88 2.25 -4.41
CA ILE A 56 -15.43 0.94 -4.05
C ILE A 56 -15.20 0.04 -5.27
N PRO A 57 -14.29 -0.94 -5.20
CA PRO A 57 -14.00 -1.80 -6.34
C PRO A 57 -15.22 -2.61 -6.75
N SER A 58 -15.53 -2.59 -8.05
CA SER A 58 -16.59 -3.41 -8.62
C SER A 58 -16.22 -4.90 -8.66
N ASN A 59 -14.91 -5.20 -8.70
CA ASN A 59 -14.38 -6.55 -8.61
C ASN A 59 -14.06 -6.87 -7.14
N PRO A 60 -14.81 -7.79 -6.50
CA PRO A 60 -14.63 -8.11 -5.09
C PRO A 60 -13.27 -8.76 -4.78
N ARG A 61 -12.50 -9.22 -5.79
CA ARG A 61 -11.16 -9.78 -5.56
C ARG A 61 -10.13 -8.75 -5.09
N PHE A 62 -10.41 -7.46 -5.26
CA PHE A 62 -9.53 -6.37 -4.84
C PHE A 62 -9.83 -5.83 -3.44
N VAL A 63 -10.82 -6.40 -2.74
CA VAL A 63 -11.21 -5.96 -1.39
C VAL A 63 -11.52 -7.13 -0.48
N ALA A 64 -11.06 -7.04 0.76
CA ALA A 64 -11.38 -8.03 1.77
C ALA A 64 -12.88 -8.10 2.10
N LYS A 65 -13.62 -6.98 1.98
CA LYS A 65 -15.05 -6.90 2.28
C LYS A 65 -15.82 -6.17 1.15
N PRO A 66 -17.00 -6.66 0.74
CA PRO A 66 -17.86 -5.91 -0.17
C PRO A 66 -18.19 -4.51 0.36
N GLY A 67 -18.15 -3.51 -0.51
CA GLY A 67 -18.41 -2.12 -0.14
C GLY A 67 -17.25 -1.41 0.57
N GLN A 68 -16.15 -2.11 0.85
CA GLN A 68 -14.94 -1.49 1.39
C GLN A 68 -14.34 -0.52 0.39
N ARG A 69 -13.87 0.63 0.91
CA ARG A 69 -13.15 1.62 0.11
C ARG A 69 -11.66 1.31 0.11
N VAL A 70 -11.03 1.63 -1.01
CA VAL A 70 -9.58 1.49 -1.23
C VAL A 70 -9.05 2.72 -1.91
N ILE A 71 -7.73 2.92 -1.83
CA ILE A 71 -7.03 3.92 -2.63
C ILE A 71 -6.53 3.27 -3.91
N MET A 72 -6.75 3.93 -5.05
CA MET A 72 -6.25 3.52 -6.36
C MET A 72 -5.51 4.68 -7.04
N PRO A 73 -4.56 4.40 -7.94
CA PRO A 73 -3.98 5.42 -8.79
C PRO A 73 -5.03 5.97 -9.79
N THR A 74 -5.00 7.28 -10.06
CA THR A 74 -5.93 7.96 -10.98
C THR A 74 -5.42 8.04 -12.43
N GLY A 75 -4.16 7.67 -12.66
CA GLY A 75 -3.48 7.78 -13.96
C GLY A 75 -3.46 6.47 -14.76
N ASN A 76 -3.30 6.60 -16.08
CA ASN A 76 -3.14 5.46 -17.00
C ASN A 76 -1.84 4.67 -16.77
N ASP A 77 -0.89 5.24 -16.04
CA ASP A 77 0.41 4.66 -15.73
C ASP A 77 0.38 3.74 -14.50
N ASN A 78 -0.79 3.55 -13.88
CA ASN A 78 -0.94 2.81 -12.62
C ASN A 78 0.15 3.22 -11.62
N ARG A 79 0.31 4.53 -11.42
CA ARG A 79 1.32 5.06 -10.50
C ARG A 79 0.68 5.89 -9.41
N LEU A 80 1.11 5.62 -8.18
CA LEU A 80 0.72 6.34 -6.98
C LEU A 80 1.97 6.97 -6.38
N SER A 81 1.97 8.28 -6.19
CA SER A 81 3.10 8.96 -5.52
C SER A 81 2.68 9.38 -4.13
N ILE A 82 3.55 9.13 -3.16
CA ILE A 82 3.32 9.32 -1.74
C ILE A 82 4.48 10.19 -1.23
N ALA A 83 4.20 11.44 -0.92
CA ALA A 83 5.17 12.36 -0.32
C ALA A 83 5.05 12.32 1.20
N LEU A 84 6.19 12.43 1.89
CA LEU A 84 6.27 12.47 3.34
C LEU A 84 6.65 13.89 3.80
N ASP A 85 5.93 14.43 4.78
CA ASP A 85 6.19 15.78 5.30
C ASP A 85 7.60 15.87 5.92
N GLU A 86 7.98 14.80 6.62
CA GLU A 86 9.30 14.58 7.19
C GLU A 86 9.95 13.32 6.61
N THR A 87 11.28 13.26 6.64
CA THR A 87 11.98 12.07 6.19
C THR A 87 11.87 10.94 7.20
N VAL A 88 11.60 9.72 6.74
CA VAL A 88 11.43 8.54 7.60
C VAL A 88 12.51 7.49 7.36
N TYR A 89 12.63 6.54 8.30
CA TYR A 89 13.60 5.44 8.26
C TYR A 89 12.99 4.10 7.80
N SER A 90 11.67 3.99 7.92
CA SER A 90 10.88 2.81 7.58
C SER A 90 9.68 3.20 6.74
N PHE A 91 9.23 2.28 5.90
CA PHE A 91 7.97 2.43 5.17
C PHE A 91 7.42 1.05 4.85
N CYS A 92 6.14 0.82 5.12
CA CYS A 92 5.45 -0.40 4.75
C CYS A 92 4.15 -0.06 4.03
N LEU A 93 3.86 -0.80 2.96
CA LEU A 93 2.61 -0.65 2.22
C LEU A 93 1.99 -2.02 1.96
N TRP A 94 0.67 -2.06 2.15
CA TRP A 94 -0.17 -3.22 1.86
C TRP A 94 -1.04 -2.92 0.66
N GLY A 95 -0.92 -3.74 -0.38
CA GLY A 95 -1.72 -3.58 -1.59
C GLY A 95 -2.05 -4.90 -2.27
N ARG A 96 -3.04 -4.84 -3.17
CA ARG A 96 -3.45 -6.00 -3.99
C ARG A 96 -3.31 -5.67 -5.46
N CYS A 97 -2.66 -6.57 -6.18
CA CYS A 97 -2.47 -6.49 -7.62
C CYS A 97 -2.40 -7.91 -8.19
N THR A 98 -2.72 -8.06 -9.48
CA THR A 98 -2.53 -9.32 -10.22
C THR A 98 -1.10 -9.50 -10.73
N GLN A 99 -0.29 -8.44 -10.63
CA GLN A 99 1.12 -8.40 -11.02
C GLN A 99 1.99 -7.95 -9.84
N PRO A 100 3.31 -8.21 -9.88
CA PRO A 100 4.23 -7.66 -8.89
C PRO A 100 4.13 -6.14 -8.83
N MET A 101 3.93 -5.61 -7.63
CA MET A 101 4.04 -4.18 -7.39
C MET A 101 5.51 -3.79 -7.20
N VAL A 102 5.84 -2.57 -7.60
CA VAL A 102 7.17 -1.97 -7.52
C VAL A 102 7.09 -0.74 -6.63
N LEU A 103 7.90 -0.72 -5.59
CA LEU A 103 8.08 0.38 -4.66
C LEU A 103 9.40 1.07 -4.95
N LYS A 104 9.36 2.33 -5.37
CA LYS A 104 10.54 3.15 -5.62
C LYS A 104 10.64 4.23 -4.55
N VAL A 105 11.81 4.35 -3.96
CA VAL A 105 12.10 5.21 -2.81
C VAL A 105 12.94 6.37 -3.27
N LEU A 106 12.56 7.59 -2.89
CA LEU A 106 13.23 8.81 -3.33
C LEU A 106 13.54 9.72 -2.14
N GLU A 107 14.68 10.42 -2.24
CA GLU A 107 15.00 11.54 -1.36
C GLU A 107 14.28 12.82 -1.84
N ARG A 108 14.35 13.89 -1.04
CA ARG A 108 13.68 15.17 -1.34
C ARG A 108 14.11 15.82 -2.66
N SER A 109 15.33 15.54 -3.14
CA SER A 109 15.83 16.01 -4.44
C SER A 109 15.23 15.26 -5.64
N GLY A 110 14.49 14.16 -5.40
CA GLY A 110 14.02 13.24 -6.44
C GLY A 110 15.04 12.16 -6.81
N LYS A 111 16.19 12.09 -6.15
CA LYS A 111 17.15 10.98 -6.34
C LYS A 111 16.55 9.68 -5.82
N VAL A 112 16.67 8.63 -6.63
CA VAL A 112 16.26 7.28 -6.24
C VAL A 112 17.25 6.69 -5.23
N LEU A 113 16.73 6.33 -4.07
CA LEU A 113 17.49 5.65 -3.01
C LEU A 113 17.46 4.13 -3.22
N GLN A 114 16.28 3.58 -3.51
CA GLN A 114 16.10 2.14 -3.69
C GLN A 114 14.87 1.84 -4.54
N ILE A 115 14.88 0.67 -5.19
CA ILE A 115 13.71 0.07 -5.85
C ILE A 115 13.52 -1.32 -5.24
N HIS A 116 12.34 -1.56 -4.70
CA HIS A 116 11.92 -2.83 -4.12
C HIS A 116 10.72 -3.36 -4.90
N SER A 117 10.61 -4.67 -5.05
CA SER A 117 9.48 -5.32 -5.70
C SER A 117 9.38 -6.75 -5.21
N ASP A 118 8.15 -7.25 -5.04
CA ASP A 118 7.91 -8.66 -4.77
C ASP A 118 8.08 -9.49 -6.04
N ARG A 119 9.34 -9.74 -6.42
CA ARG A 119 9.70 -10.51 -7.63
C ARG A 119 9.24 -11.97 -7.56
N THR A 120 8.92 -12.46 -6.36
CA THR A 120 8.42 -13.81 -6.11
C THR A 120 6.91 -13.92 -6.28
N PHE A 121 6.20 -12.79 -6.34
CA PHE A 121 4.76 -12.76 -6.53
C PHE A 121 4.35 -13.48 -7.81
N ARG A 122 3.61 -14.57 -7.66
CA ARG A 122 2.97 -15.31 -8.75
C ARG A 122 1.52 -15.55 -8.41
N TRP A 123 0.64 -14.86 -9.13
CA TRP A 123 -0.79 -15.11 -9.03
C TRP A 123 -1.23 -16.07 -10.15
N SER A 124 -1.74 -17.24 -9.77
CA SER A 124 -2.38 -18.16 -10.70
C SER A 124 -3.88 -17.87 -10.77
N ASP A 125 -4.38 -17.54 -11.96
CA ASP A 125 -5.80 -17.18 -12.22
C ASP A 125 -6.78 -18.37 -12.05
N SER A 126 -6.36 -19.46 -11.40
CA SER A 126 -7.13 -20.71 -11.31
C SER A 126 -8.32 -20.65 -10.36
N SER A 127 -8.48 -19.57 -9.60
CA SER A 127 -9.57 -19.41 -8.63
C SER A 127 -10.53 -18.30 -9.04
N LYS A 128 -11.74 -18.68 -9.46
CA LYS A 128 -12.78 -17.71 -9.83
C LYS A 128 -13.29 -16.87 -8.65
N THR A 129 -12.98 -17.26 -7.42
CA THR A 129 -13.59 -16.74 -6.19
C THR A 129 -12.58 -16.30 -5.12
N ALA A 130 -11.27 -16.41 -5.34
CA ALA A 130 -10.28 -15.99 -4.34
C ALA A 130 -10.01 -14.48 -4.42
N LEU A 131 -10.00 -13.86 -3.25
CA LEU A 131 -9.35 -12.58 -2.98
C LEU A 131 -7.91 -12.60 -3.54
N LEU A 132 -7.46 -11.51 -4.17
CA LEU A 132 -6.08 -11.42 -4.62
C LEU A 132 -5.13 -11.50 -3.42
N PRO A 133 -3.97 -12.19 -3.51
CA PRO A 133 -3.04 -12.24 -2.40
C PRO A 133 -2.57 -10.81 -2.04
N LEU A 134 -2.46 -10.55 -0.75
CA LEU A 134 -1.95 -9.28 -0.25
C LEU A 134 -0.43 -9.23 -0.48
N GLN A 135 0.04 -8.20 -1.16
CA GLN A 135 1.47 -7.92 -1.32
C GLN A 135 1.88 -6.91 -0.25
N ILE A 136 2.96 -7.22 0.47
CA ILE A 136 3.52 -6.38 1.52
C ILE A 136 4.89 -5.88 1.06
N LEU A 137 5.00 -4.58 0.82
CA LEU A 137 6.24 -3.94 0.39
C LEU A 137 6.83 -3.19 1.56
N LYS A 138 7.87 -3.76 2.18
CA LYS A 138 8.48 -3.27 3.41
C LYS A 138 9.89 -2.74 3.15
N LEU A 139 10.18 -1.60 3.74
CA LEU A 139 11.48 -0.94 3.74
C LEU A 139 11.86 -0.63 5.17
N GLU A 140 13.09 -1.01 5.55
CA GLU A 140 13.62 -0.79 6.90
C GLU A 140 15.07 -0.34 6.80
N ASN A 141 15.54 0.34 7.85
CA ASN A 141 16.92 0.79 8.00
C ASN A 141 17.41 1.69 6.84
N MET A 142 16.49 2.46 6.26
CA MET A 142 16.80 3.45 5.22
C MET A 142 17.07 4.81 5.85
N SER A 143 17.85 5.66 5.18
CA SER A 143 17.98 7.07 5.57
C SER A 143 17.35 7.96 4.52
N ASN A 144 16.68 9.04 4.97
CA ASN A 144 16.17 10.11 4.12
C ASN A 144 15.06 9.72 3.13
N ILE A 145 14.16 8.78 3.47
CA ILE A 145 12.98 8.53 2.65
C ILE A 145 12.09 9.78 2.70
N ALA A 146 11.91 10.48 1.59
CA ALA A 146 11.06 11.67 1.51
C ALA A 146 9.84 11.45 0.61
N MET A 147 9.95 10.54 -0.36
CA MET A 147 8.87 10.20 -1.27
C MET A 147 8.96 8.73 -1.67
N VAL A 148 7.80 8.13 -1.90
CA VAL A 148 7.65 6.76 -2.37
C VAL A 148 6.74 6.75 -3.59
N GLU A 149 7.13 6.04 -4.63
CA GLU A 149 6.36 5.82 -5.84
C GLU A 149 6.00 4.33 -5.91
N LEU A 150 4.70 4.04 -5.94
CA LEU A 150 4.18 2.69 -6.14
C LEU A 150 3.68 2.56 -7.58
N SER A 151 4.07 1.50 -8.27
CA SER A 151 3.62 1.21 -9.63
C SER A 151 3.45 -0.28 -9.89
N ALA A 152 2.59 -0.65 -10.83
CA ALA A 152 2.50 -2.01 -11.36
C ALA A 152 1.98 -2.03 -12.81
N ASP A 153 2.26 -3.10 -13.53
CA ASP A 153 1.79 -3.30 -14.92
C ASP A 153 0.28 -3.65 -15.01
N ALA A 154 -0.42 -3.66 -13.87
CA ALA A 154 -1.85 -3.88 -13.77
C ALA A 154 -2.46 -2.96 -12.71
N PRO A 155 -3.79 -2.72 -12.76
CA PRO A 155 -4.49 -1.97 -11.72
C PRO A 155 -4.25 -2.59 -10.34
N PHE A 156 -3.96 -1.75 -9.36
CA PHE A 156 -3.79 -2.18 -7.98
C PHE A 156 -4.59 -1.31 -7.02
N THR A 157 -4.73 -1.82 -5.81
CA THR A 157 -5.36 -1.13 -4.69
C THR A 157 -4.39 -1.05 -3.52
N VAL A 158 -4.46 0.05 -2.78
CA VAL A 158 -3.75 0.22 -1.51
C VAL A 158 -4.77 0.09 -0.39
N GLU A 159 -4.51 -0.85 0.51
CA GLU A 159 -5.36 -1.15 1.66
C GLU A 159 -4.75 -0.62 2.97
N GLY A 160 -3.48 -0.22 3.00
CA GLY A 160 -2.81 0.24 4.21
C GLY A 160 -1.43 0.82 3.93
N LEU A 161 -0.96 1.70 4.83
CA LEU A 161 0.44 2.07 4.93
C LEU A 161 0.85 2.32 6.39
N SER A 162 2.16 2.26 6.64
CA SER A 162 2.81 2.71 7.87
C SER A 162 4.16 3.34 7.56
N VAL A 163 4.51 4.39 8.29
CA VAL A 163 5.79 5.11 8.20
C VAL A 163 6.58 4.95 9.50
#